data_AF-M5CBD1-F1
#
_entry.id   AF-M5CBD1-F1
#
_cell.length_a   1.000
_cell.length_b   1.000
_cell.length_c   1.000
_cell.angle_alpha   90.00
_cell.angle_beta   90.00
_cell.angle_gamma   90.00
#
_symmetry.space_group_name_H-M   'P 1'
#
loop_
_entity.id
_entity.type
_entity.pdbx_description
1 polymer ?
#
loop_
_entity_poly.entity_id
_entity_poly.type
_entity_poly.pdbx_seq_one_letter_code
_entity_poly.pdbx_strand_id
1 'polypeptide(L)'
;MVERLQGSDYAGNVSIFTGHQVTAVKFNEVSTEGSPLLEISGLRAAHAPGGRASFEEVYSHVIFAIPPPCLRTIDLSTCRLDYSQRSALRQVSVGPSCKIGMKFKTAWWGKKGIRGGQSSTDRMARTIVYPSHGDGKSTVLIASYSWTQDATALGSLMQGRGTPEEERLKELMLADLAYVHAKDGIDIKFLREQFQDMFAWDWTHHPYSMGAFGLFGPSQFDEFYRALTRPAAEGHLHFIGETISTTHGWVAGALESAERGVYQMLKLHKMSTSKKDYCHNAVKDFKDEWSPVLGVNKVQLKLQLCISLKLQIEEFHELEEEEGEPEREREEEEGEGEGEGEGSL
;
A
#
# COMPACT_ATOMS: atom_id res chain seq x y z
N MET A 1 18.00 -5.36 9.20
CA MET A 1 17.45 -5.48 7.83
C MET A 1 18.44 -4.95 6.81
N VAL A 2 18.87 -3.68 6.94
CA VAL A 2 19.94 -3.08 6.12
C VAL A 2 21.19 -3.96 6.04
N GLU A 3 21.72 -4.40 7.17
CA GLU A 3 22.88 -5.32 7.23
C GLU A 3 22.66 -6.68 6.54
N ARG A 4 21.42 -7.18 6.50
CA ARG A 4 21.09 -8.45 5.80
C ARG A 4 20.96 -8.26 4.30
N LEU A 5 20.44 -7.11 3.85
CA LEU A 5 20.25 -6.79 2.44
C LEU A 5 21.53 -6.25 1.79
N GLN A 6 22.47 -5.74 2.60
CA GLN A 6 23.80 -5.30 2.17
C GLN A 6 24.89 -6.35 2.46
N GLY A 7 24.51 -7.54 2.92
CA GLY A 7 25.42 -8.67 3.15
C GLY A 7 25.96 -9.28 1.85
N SER A 8 26.97 -10.14 1.98
CA SER A 8 27.77 -10.72 0.87
C SER A 8 26.96 -11.35 -0.27
N ASP A 9 25.75 -11.81 0.01
CA ASP A 9 24.90 -12.50 -0.98
C ASP A 9 24.21 -11.53 -1.97
N TYR A 10 24.13 -10.23 -1.66
CA TYR A 10 23.45 -9.20 -2.47
C TYR A 10 24.33 -7.96 -2.76
N ALA A 11 25.57 -7.94 -2.26
CA ALA A 11 26.40 -6.75 -2.06
C ALA A 11 26.90 -5.99 -3.31
N GLY A 12 26.63 -6.45 -4.53
CA GLY A 12 27.14 -5.79 -5.75
C GLY A 12 26.32 -4.58 -6.21
N ASN A 13 24.98 -4.68 -6.14
CA ASN A 13 24.10 -3.82 -6.95
C ASN A 13 22.92 -3.21 -6.16
N VAL A 14 22.91 -3.29 -4.82
CA VAL A 14 21.80 -2.81 -3.99
C VAL A 14 22.28 -1.76 -2.99
N SER A 15 21.69 -0.57 -3.06
CA SER A 15 21.92 0.51 -2.09
C SER A 15 20.63 0.82 -1.33
N ILE A 16 20.74 1.00 -0.01
CA ILE A 16 19.62 1.38 0.85
C ILE A 16 19.91 2.75 1.45
N PHE A 17 19.10 3.72 1.07
CA PHE A 17 19.27 5.12 1.46
C PHE A 17 18.27 5.50 2.54
N THR A 18 18.63 5.31 3.82
CA THR A 18 17.79 5.76 4.93
C THR A 18 17.77 7.29 5.02
N GLY A 19 16.66 7.87 5.46
CA GLY A 19 16.50 9.32 5.56
C GLY A 19 16.36 10.04 4.21
N HIS A 20 16.09 9.31 3.12
CA HIS A 20 15.69 9.84 1.83
C HIS A 20 14.16 9.77 1.71
N GLN A 21 13.56 10.86 1.26
CA GLN A 21 12.14 11.02 1.00
C GLN A 21 11.96 11.50 -0.43
N VAL A 22 11.39 10.65 -1.29
CA VAL A 22 10.99 11.03 -2.65
C VAL A 22 9.87 12.06 -2.58
N THR A 23 9.97 13.14 -3.36
CA THR A 23 8.95 14.19 -3.44
C THR A 23 8.40 14.38 -4.84
N ALA A 24 9.12 13.96 -5.89
CA ALA A 24 8.60 13.98 -7.25
C ALA A 24 9.20 12.87 -8.11
N VAL A 25 8.43 12.47 -9.13
CA VAL A 25 8.87 11.63 -10.24
C VAL A 25 8.47 12.31 -11.53
N LYS A 26 9.44 12.54 -12.40
CA LYS A 26 9.20 13.10 -13.72
C LYS A 26 9.45 12.06 -14.80
N PHE A 27 8.46 11.85 -15.65
CA PHE A 27 8.56 10.96 -16.80
C PHE A 27 9.01 11.74 -18.04
N ASN A 28 10.09 11.28 -18.66
CA ASN A 28 10.61 11.84 -19.90
C ASN A 28 10.51 10.77 -21.01
N GLU A 29 9.59 10.98 -21.95
CA GLU A 29 9.30 10.08 -23.08
C GLU A 29 10.48 9.98 -24.06
N VAL A 30 11.20 11.09 -24.28
CA VAL A 30 12.38 11.14 -25.15
C VAL A 30 13.60 11.49 -24.30
N SER A 31 14.33 10.47 -23.82
CA SER A 31 15.64 10.70 -23.22
C SER A 31 16.73 10.85 -24.29
N THR A 32 17.85 11.44 -23.91
CA THR A 32 19.06 11.53 -24.75
C THR A 32 19.61 10.17 -25.19
N GLU A 33 19.19 9.08 -24.54
CA GLU A 33 19.62 7.70 -24.82
C GLU A 33 18.61 6.89 -25.66
N GLY A 34 17.48 7.51 -26.07
CA GLY A 34 16.50 6.88 -26.96
C GLY A 34 15.50 5.92 -26.29
N SER A 35 15.51 5.80 -24.96
CA SER A 35 14.50 5.07 -24.17
C SER A 35 13.91 5.95 -23.07
N PRO A 36 12.62 5.83 -22.72
CA PRO A 36 12.02 6.61 -21.64
C PRO A 36 12.74 6.45 -20.29
N LEU A 37 12.88 7.55 -19.55
CA LEU A 37 13.54 7.61 -18.24
C LEU A 37 12.66 8.33 -17.19
N LEU A 38 12.86 7.97 -15.93
CA LEU A 38 12.21 8.59 -14.77
C LEU A 38 13.25 9.36 -13.95
N GLU A 39 13.10 10.68 -13.89
CA GLU A 39 13.87 11.56 -13.00
C GLU A 39 13.21 11.57 -11.62
N ILE A 40 13.94 11.16 -10.59
CA ILE A 40 13.49 11.12 -9.20
C ILE A 40 14.14 12.24 -8.44
N SER A 41 13.32 13.05 -7.76
CA SER A 41 13.82 14.07 -6.85
C SER A 41 13.22 13.96 -5.47
N GLY A 42 13.97 14.43 -4.47
CA GLY A 42 13.55 14.32 -3.09
C GLY A 42 14.45 15.03 -2.10
N LEU A 43 14.15 14.79 -0.83
CA LEU A 43 14.90 15.31 0.31
C LEU A 43 15.70 14.19 0.96
N ARG A 44 16.92 14.49 1.40
CA ARG A 44 17.75 13.61 2.22
C ARG A 44 18.25 14.32 3.46
N ALA A 45 18.53 13.56 4.52
CA ALA A 45 19.20 14.09 5.70
C ALA A 45 20.55 14.72 5.32
N ALA A 46 20.78 15.98 5.72
CA ALA A 46 22.08 16.63 5.50
C ALA A 46 23.11 16.17 6.54
N HIS A 47 24.39 16.44 6.25
CA HIS A 47 25.48 16.23 7.22
C HIS A 47 25.34 17.09 8.48
N ALA A 48 24.67 18.24 8.38
CA ALA A 48 24.39 19.10 9.52
C ALA A 48 23.13 18.61 10.27
N PRO A 49 23.13 18.60 11.61
CA PRO A 49 21.95 18.22 12.41
C PRO A 49 20.74 19.08 12.04
N GLY A 50 19.64 18.45 11.64
CA GLY A 50 18.40 19.14 11.25
C GLY A 50 18.38 19.74 9.85
N GLY A 51 19.49 19.68 9.09
CA GLY A 51 19.51 20.10 7.70
C GLY A 51 18.87 19.07 6.76
N ARG A 52 18.21 19.55 5.70
CA ARG A 52 17.77 18.72 4.57
C ARG A 52 18.51 19.17 3.31
N ALA A 53 18.96 18.22 2.50
CA ALA A 53 19.52 18.47 1.18
C ALA A 53 18.61 17.86 0.11
N SER A 54 18.62 18.40 -1.11
CA SER A 54 17.95 17.77 -2.25
C SER A 54 18.80 16.66 -2.85
N PHE A 55 18.14 15.68 -3.47
CA PHE A 55 18.77 14.69 -4.33
C PHE A 55 17.99 14.57 -5.65
N GLU A 56 18.71 14.20 -6.69
CA GLU A 56 18.18 13.93 -8.03
C GLU A 56 18.90 12.70 -8.58
N GLU A 57 18.14 11.75 -9.12
CA GLU A 57 18.63 10.49 -9.67
C GLU A 57 17.77 10.07 -10.86
N VAL A 58 18.31 9.27 -11.77
CA VAL A 58 17.60 8.81 -12.96
C VAL A 58 17.50 7.30 -12.98
N TYR A 59 16.32 6.78 -13.25
CA TYR A 59 16.06 5.34 -13.31
C TYR A 59 15.28 4.97 -14.56
N SER A 60 15.51 3.76 -15.06
CA SER A 60 14.68 3.19 -16.13
C SER A 60 13.31 2.75 -15.62
N HIS A 61 13.21 2.28 -14.38
CA HIS A 61 11.94 1.85 -13.77
C HIS A 61 11.88 2.27 -12.30
N VAL A 62 10.67 2.53 -11.82
CA VAL A 62 10.41 2.92 -10.43
C VAL A 62 9.27 2.07 -9.90
N ILE A 63 9.47 1.49 -8.71
CA ILE A 63 8.44 0.73 -8.00
C ILE A 63 8.16 1.44 -6.68
N PHE A 64 6.94 1.94 -6.52
CA PHE A 64 6.49 2.47 -5.25
C PHE A 64 5.92 1.37 -4.36
N ALA A 65 6.59 1.12 -3.24
CA ALA A 65 6.19 0.17 -2.20
C ALA A 65 5.72 0.89 -0.93
N ILE A 66 4.90 1.94 -1.10
CA ILE A 66 4.36 2.76 -0.01
C ILE A 66 2.83 2.79 -0.07
N PRO A 67 2.12 3.04 1.06
CA PRO A 67 0.67 3.11 1.06
C PRO A 67 0.12 4.19 0.11
N PRO A 68 -1.04 3.97 -0.54
CA PRO A 68 -1.61 4.95 -1.46
C PRO A 68 -1.81 6.37 -0.92
N PRO A 69 -2.20 6.60 0.35
CA PRO A 69 -2.27 7.95 0.89
C PRO A 69 -0.89 8.65 0.90
N CYS A 70 0.20 7.93 1.13
CA CYS A 70 1.56 8.47 1.08
C CYS A 70 2.00 8.78 -0.37
N LEU A 71 1.52 8.04 -1.38
CA LEU A 71 1.80 8.37 -2.79
C LEU A 71 1.30 9.76 -3.17
N ARG A 72 0.23 10.23 -2.53
CA ARG A 72 -0.35 11.56 -2.81
C ARG A 72 0.54 12.72 -2.36
N THR A 73 1.61 12.47 -1.60
CA THR A 73 2.59 13.49 -1.25
C THR A 73 3.72 13.61 -2.28
N ILE A 74 3.69 12.78 -3.33
CA ILE A 74 4.69 12.75 -4.40
C ILE A 74 4.07 13.36 -5.65
N ASP A 75 4.77 14.30 -6.29
CA ASP A 75 4.36 14.83 -7.59
C ASP A 75 4.61 13.78 -8.68
N LEU A 76 3.51 13.29 -9.26
CA LEU A 76 3.50 12.33 -10.38
C LEU A 76 2.83 12.95 -11.63
N SER A 77 2.75 14.27 -11.71
CA SER A 77 1.98 15.00 -12.74
C SER A 77 2.33 14.65 -14.18
N THR A 78 3.60 14.32 -14.45
CA THR A 78 4.08 13.93 -15.78
C THR A 78 4.02 12.43 -16.05
N CYS A 79 3.72 11.61 -15.03
CA CYS A 79 3.75 10.14 -15.13
C CYS A 79 2.51 9.54 -15.81
N ARG A 80 1.66 10.38 -16.45
CA ARG A 80 0.48 9.96 -17.24
C ARG A 80 -0.48 9.03 -16.47
N LEU A 81 -0.78 9.35 -15.21
CA LEU A 81 -1.80 8.60 -14.45
C LEU A 81 -3.19 8.92 -15.00
N ASP A 82 -3.93 7.88 -15.38
CA ASP A 82 -5.29 8.01 -15.90
C ASP A 82 -6.29 8.48 -14.83
N TYR A 83 -7.51 8.83 -15.25
CA TYR A 83 -8.56 9.33 -14.35
C TYR A 83 -8.89 8.32 -13.23
N SER A 84 -9.02 7.05 -13.58
CA SER A 84 -9.37 5.97 -12.65
C SER A 84 -8.26 5.73 -11.61
N GLN A 85 -6.99 5.79 -12.02
CA GLN A 85 -5.82 5.73 -11.12
C GLN A 85 -5.79 6.92 -10.16
N ARG A 86 -5.96 8.14 -10.67
CA ARG A 86 -5.99 9.36 -9.83
C ARG A 86 -7.17 9.33 -8.85
N SER A 87 -8.33 8.86 -9.32
CA SER A 87 -9.53 8.67 -8.50
C SER A 87 -9.30 7.65 -7.40
N ALA A 88 -8.69 6.50 -7.73
CA ALA A 88 -8.36 5.44 -6.80
C ALA A 88 -7.36 5.90 -5.74
N LEU A 89 -6.25 6.54 -6.13
CA LEU A 89 -5.26 7.07 -5.18
C LEU A 89 -5.89 8.03 -4.16
N ARG A 90 -6.83 8.87 -4.60
CA ARG A 90 -7.50 9.84 -3.74
C ARG A 90 -8.48 9.18 -2.75
N GLN A 91 -9.16 8.11 -3.16
CA GLN A 91 -10.36 7.60 -2.47
C GLN A 91 -10.20 6.22 -1.84
N VAL A 92 -9.12 5.51 -2.15
CA VAL A 92 -8.85 4.19 -1.60
C VAL A 92 -8.84 4.23 -0.08
N SER A 93 -9.61 3.33 0.52
CA SER A 93 -9.79 3.31 1.96
C SER A 93 -8.69 2.51 2.64
N VAL A 94 -7.96 3.18 3.54
CA VAL A 94 -6.99 2.57 4.46
C VAL A 94 -7.54 2.73 5.87
N GLY A 95 -7.68 1.61 6.58
CA GLY A 95 -8.30 1.59 7.91
C GLY A 95 -7.39 2.16 8.99
N PRO A 96 -7.93 2.86 10.01
CA PRO A 96 -7.16 3.26 11.17
C PRO A 96 -6.95 2.07 12.11
N SER A 97 -5.79 2.02 12.77
CA SER A 97 -5.50 1.07 13.84
C SER A 97 -4.54 1.66 14.85
N CYS A 98 -4.75 1.30 16.11
CA CYS A 98 -3.86 1.66 17.20
C CYS A 98 -3.45 0.41 18.00
N LYS A 99 -2.25 0.45 18.57
CA LYS A 99 -1.78 -0.53 19.57
C LYS A 99 -1.22 0.18 20.78
N ILE A 100 -1.59 -0.29 21.96
CA ILE A 100 -1.09 0.22 23.24
C ILE A 100 -0.44 -0.94 23.99
N GLY A 101 0.88 -0.94 24.05
CA GLY A 101 1.65 -1.87 24.86
C GLY A 101 1.80 -1.34 26.28
N MET A 102 1.64 -2.21 27.28
CA MET A 102 1.88 -1.87 28.68
C MET A 102 2.83 -2.88 29.32
N LYS A 103 3.84 -2.37 30.02
CA LYS A 103 4.82 -3.14 30.77
C LYS A 103 4.47 -3.11 32.25
N PHE A 104 4.54 -4.28 32.87
CA PHE A 104 4.32 -4.47 34.30
C PHE A 104 5.54 -5.10 34.98
N LYS A 105 5.60 -5.01 36.31
CA LYS A 105 6.62 -5.67 37.16
C LYS A 105 6.57 -7.19 37.04
N THR A 106 5.37 -7.76 36.92
CA THR A 106 5.17 -9.21 36.79
C THR A 106 4.12 -9.51 35.71
N ALA A 107 4.21 -10.70 35.10
CA ALA A 107 3.20 -11.24 34.20
C ALA A 107 1.97 -11.70 34.99
N TRP A 108 1.24 -10.74 35.59
CA TRP A 108 0.18 -10.99 36.55
C TRP A 108 -0.97 -11.84 35.98
N TRP A 109 -1.22 -11.76 34.66
CA TRP A 109 -2.19 -12.59 33.93
C TRP A 109 -1.81 -14.07 33.92
N GLY A 110 -0.52 -14.40 33.84
CA GLY A 110 -0.04 -15.77 33.82
C GLY A 110 -0.34 -16.53 35.11
N LYS A 111 -0.36 -15.83 36.25
CA LYS A 111 -0.76 -16.39 37.56
C LYS A 111 -2.24 -16.78 37.61
N LYS A 112 -3.04 -16.31 36.65
CA LYS A 112 -4.47 -16.63 36.48
C LYS A 112 -4.72 -17.66 35.39
N GLY A 113 -3.66 -18.29 34.88
CA GLY A 113 -3.75 -19.34 33.86
C GLY A 113 -3.85 -18.80 32.44
N ILE A 114 -3.80 -17.48 32.23
CA ILE A 114 -3.86 -16.88 30.89
C ILE A 114 -2.52 -17.09 30.16
N ARG A 115 -2.55 -17.81 29.04
CA ARG A 115 -1.37 -18.14 28.22
C ARG A 115 -1.66 -17.81 26.75
N GLY A 116 -1.20 -16.65 26.30
CA GLY A 116 -1.51 -16.15 24.96
C GLY A 116 -3.00 -15.83 24.77
N GLY A 117 -3.42 -15.70 23.51
CA GLY A 117 -4.80 -15.37 23.15
C GLY A 117 -5.18 -13.92 23.44
N GLN A 118 -6.49 -13.67 23.51
CA GLN A 118 -7.05 -12.33 23.66
C GLN A 118 -8.32 -12.32 24.50
N SER A 119 -8.55 -11.21 25.19
CA SER A 119 -9.82 -10.87 25.82
C SER A 119 -10.48 -9.72 25.07
N SER A 120 -11.80 -9.73 24.98
CA SER A 120 -12.59 -8.72 24.28
C SER A 120 -13.54 -8.00 25.23
N THR A 121 -13.76 -6.71 24.98
CA THR A 121 -14.62 -5.83 25.76
C THR A 121 -15.24 -4.74 24.87
N ASP A 122 -16.36 -4.18 25.32
CA ASP A 122 -17.01 -3.01 24.73
C ASP A 122 -16.42 -1.68 25.23
N ARG A 123 -15.59 -1.73 26.29
CA ARG A 123 -14.81 -0.58 26.76
C ARG A 123 -13.69 -0.18 25.80
N MET A 124 -13.13 1.01 25.99
CA MET A 124 -12.11 1.59 25.10
C MET A 124 -10.91 0.68 24.80
N ALA A 125 -10.50 -0.20 25.72
CA ALA A 125 -9.45 -1.19 25.46
C ALA A 125 -9.75 -2.11 24.26
N ARG A 126 -11.02 -2.43 23.99
CA ARG A 126 -11.56 -3.32 22.94
C ARG A 126 -10.99 -4.74 22.94
N THR A 127 -9.72 -4.91 22.59
CA THR A 127 -9.03 -6.20 22.54
C THR A 127 -7.73 -6.13 23.33
N ILE A 128 -7.63 -6.92 24.39
CA ILE A 128 -6.41 -7.11 25.18
C ILE A 128 -5.72 -8.37 24.65
N VAL A 129 -4.48 -8.27 24.21
CA VAL A 129 -3.72 -9.40 23.66
C VAL A 129 -2.61 -9.79 24.62
N TYR A 130 -2.62 -11.04 25.05
CA TYR A 130 -1.60 -11.60 25.92
C TYR A 130 -0.45 -12.18 25.09
N PRO A 131 0.81 -11.98 25.51
CA PRO A 131 1.96 -12.45 24.76
C PRO A 131 1.95 -13.98 24.64
N SER A 132 2.11 -14.48 23.41
CA SER A 132 2.32 -15.90 23.12
C SER A 132 3.81 -16.27 23.03
N HIS A 133 4.70 -15.29 23.22
CA HIS A 133 6.16 -15.42 23.16
C HIS A 133 6.78 -15.33 24.56
N GLY A 134 8.06 -15.72 24.67
CA GLY A 134 8.84 -15.57 25.90
C GLY A 134 8.46 -16.54 27.01
N ASP A 135 7.93 -17.72 26.67
CA ASP A 135 7.63 -18.83 27.58
C ASP A 135 6.78 -18.44 28.81
N GLY A 136 5.85 -17.50 28.63
CA GLY A 136 5.01 -16.99 29.70
C GLY A 136 5.71 -16.05 30.69
N LYS A 137 6.95 -15.65 30.42
CA LYS A 137 7.75 -14.73 31.24
C LYS A 137 7.68 -13.28 30.79
N SER A 138 7.15 -13.01 29.59
CA SER A 138 6.97 -11.64 29.12
C SER A 138 6.06 -10.86 30.08
N THR A 139 6.52 -9.71 30.54
CA THR A 139 5.74 -8.80 31.40
C THR A 139 5.14 -7.63 30.63
N VAL A 140 5.09 -7.75 29.30
CA VAL A 140 4.45 -6.80 28.39
C VAL A 140 3.24 -7.47 27.75
N LEU A 141 2.09 -6.79 27.78
CA LEU A 141 0.90 -7.14 27.02
C LEU A 141 0.49 -6.01 26.09
N ILE A 142 -0.36 -6.29 25.12
CA ILE A 142 -1.06 -5.25 24.36
C ILE A 142 -2.37 -4.98 25.10
N ALA A 143 -2.44 -3.85 25.80
CA ALA A 143 -3.61 -3.45 26.58
C ALA A 143 -4.79 -3.05 25.68
N SER A 144 -4.50 -2.57 24.48
CA SER A 144 -5.51 -2.34 23.46
C SER A 144 -4.95 -2.60 22.06
N TYR A 145 -5.66 -3.40 21.29
CA TYR A 145 -5.54 -3.49 19.84
C TYR A 145 -6.91 -3.15 19.22
N SER A 146 -6.99 -1.98 18.62
CA SER A 146 -8.24 -1.40 18.13
C SER A 146 -8.12 -0.97 16.67
N TRP A 147 -9.25 -1.01 15.96
CA TRP A 147 -9.42 -0.60 14.56
C TRP A 147 -10.57 0.40 14.43
N THR A 148 -10.69 1.04 13.27
CA THR A 148 -11.84 1.87 12.89
C THR A 148 -12.08 3.01 13.89
N GLN A 149 -13.33 3.27 14.27
CA GLN A 149 -13.71 4.37 15.16
C GLN A 149 -13.02 4.31 16.53
N ASP A 150 -12.83 3.11 17.07
CA ASP A 150 -12.14 2.92 18.36
C ASP A 150 -10.67 3.37 18.26
N ALA A 151 -10.01 3.04 17.15
CA ALA A 151 -8.64 3.46 16.90
C ALA A 151 -8.53 4.97 16.73
N THR A 152 -9.44 5.59 15.96
CA THR A 152 -9.49 7.04 15.78
C THR A 152 -9.69 7.77 17.12
N ALA A 153 -10.60 7.29 17.96
CA ALA A 153 -10.86 7.88 19.27
C ALA A 153 -9.68 7.70 20.24
N LEU A 154 -9.01 6.56 20.24
CA LEU A 154 -7.81 6.35 21.06
C LEU A 154 -6.61 7.16 20.55
N GLY A 155 -6.47 7.29 19.23
CA GLY A 155 -5.39 8.03 18.57
C GLY A 155 -5.32 9.49 19.03
N SER A 156 -6.47 10.12 19.33
CA SER A 156 -6.48 11.50 19.85
C SER A 156 -5.77 11.66 21.20
N LEU A 157 -5.61 10.58 21.98
CA LEU A 157 -4.88 10.59 23.24
C LEU A 157 -3.38 10.28 23.10
N MET A 158 -2.91 9.93 21.90
CA MET A 158 -1.52 9.54 21.64
C MET A 158 -0.65 10.75 21.24
N GLN A 159 -0.61 11.78 22.09
CA GLN A 159 0.05 13.07 21.79
C GLN A 159 1.56 13.13 22.14
N GLY A 160 2.16 12.00 22.51
CA GLY A 160 3.58 11.89 22.81
C GLY A 160 3.88 11.53 24.26
N ARG A 161 5.17 11.35 24.57
CA ARG A 161 5.64 10.95 25.90
C ARG A 161 5.56 12.11 26.89
N GLY A 162 5.06 11.86 28.09
CA GLY A 162 4.98 12.81 29.20
C GLY A 162 3.86 13.85 29.10
N THR A 163 2.92 13.71 28.15
CA THR A 163 1.80 14.64 28.02
C THR A 163 0.63 14.27 28.95
N PRO A 164 -0.25 15.22 29.31
CA PRO A 164 -1.48 14.92 30.06
C PRO A 164 -2.37 13.87 29.38
N GLU A 165 -2.38 13.82 28.05
CA GLU A 165 -3.14 12.86 27.27
C GLU A 165 -2.58 11.43 27.40
N GLU A 166 -1.25 11.27 27.45
CA GLU A 166 -0.62 9.96 27.72
C GLU A 166 -0.99 9.46 29.12
N GLU A 167 -0.99 10.35 30.12
CA GLU A 167 -1.40 10.00 31.49
C GLU A 167 -2.87 9.58 31.55
N ARG A 168 -3.76 10.31 30.85
CA ARG A 168 -5.17 9.94 30.71
C ARG A 168 -5.34 8.60 30.01
N LEU A 169 -4.59 8.34 28.95
CA LEU A 169 -4.60 7.07 28.24
C LEU A 169 -4.16 5.91 29.13
N LYS A 170 -3.09 6.10 29.91
CA LYS A 170 -2.60 5.12 30.89
C LYS A 170 -3.69 4.77 31.90
N GLU A 171 -4.29 5.76 32.54
CA GLU A 171 -5.32 5.51 33.57
C GLU A 171 -6.57 4.83 32.98
N LEU A 172 -6.96 5.19 31.76
CA LEU A 172 -8.05 4.53 31.02
C LEU A 172 -7.72 3.04 30.78
N MET A 173 -6.52 2.72 30.29
CA MET A 173 -6.12 1.34 30.04
C MET A 173 -6.01 0.52 31.34
N LEU A 174 -5.48 1.09 32.42
CA LEU A 174 -5.45 0.42 33.73
C LEU A 174 -6.87 0.15 34.27
N ALA A 175 -7.79 1.10 34.11
CA ALA A 175 -9.18 0.93 34.53
C ALA A 175 -9.91 -0.16 33.72
N ASP A 176 -9.67 -0.24 32.41
CA ASP A 176 -10.27 -1.26 31.55
C ASP A 176 -9.67 -2.64 31.81
N LEU A 177 -8.34 -2.74 32.02
CA LEU A 177 -7.70 -3.97 32.45
C LEU A 177 -8.25 -4.46 33.79
N ALA A 178 -8.45 -3.56 34.78
CA ALA A 178 -9.05 -3.91 36.05
C ALA A 178 -10.49 -4.41 35.89
N TYR A 179 -11.29 -3.76 35.03
CA TYR A 179 -12.66 -4.17 34.77
C TYR A 179 -12.75 -5.58 34.16
N VAL A 180 -11.96 -5.83 33.11
CA VAL A 180 -11.97 -7.12 32.40
C VAL A 180 -11.52 -8.27 33.31
N HIS A 181 -10.57 -8.01 34.22
CA HIS A 181 -9.98 -9.02 35.11
C HIS A 181 -10.51 -8.96 36.54
N ALA A 182 -11.62 -8.26 36.79
CA ALA A 182 -12.17 -8.10 38.14
C ALA A 182 -12.49 -9.45 38.80
N LYS A 183 -13.00 -10.42 38.02
CA LYS A 183 -13.30 -11.79 38.50
C LYS A 183 -12.04 -12.57 38.91
N ASP A 184 -10.88 -12.17 38.40
CA ASP A 184 -9.59 -12.76 38.75
C ASP A 184 -8.98 -12.11 40.01
N GLY A 185 -9.68 -11.18 40.65
CA GLY A 185 -9.18 -10.42 41.81
C GLY A 185 -8.12 -9.39 41.44
N ILE A 186 -8.11 -8.92 40.18
CA ILE A 186 -7.23 -7.86 39.72
C ILE A 186 -7.97 -6.54 39.82
N ASP A 187 -7.48 -5.64 40.66
CA ASP A 187 -8.05 -4.30 40.81
C ASP A 187 -7.11 -3.21 40.28
N ILE A 188 -7.64 -1.98 40.17
CA ILE A 188 -6.90 -0.84 39.63
C ILE A 188 -5.71 -0.44 40.51
N LYS A 189 -5.78 -0.65 41.83
CA LYS A 189 -4.70 -0.30 42.76
C LYS A 189 -3.50 -1.22 42.52
N PHE A 190 -3.74 -2.52 42.44
CA PHE A 190 -2.73 -3.51 42.07
C PHE A 190 -2.10 -3.19 40.72
N LEU A 191 -2.90 -2.87 39.69
CA LEU A 191 -2.36 -2.58 38.36
C LEU A 191 -1.50 -1.30 38.34
N ARG A 192 -1.89 -0.24 39.06
CA ARG A 192 -1.06 0.97 39.23
C ARG A 192 0.26 0.65 39.94
N GLU A 193 0.25 -0.21 40.95
CA GLU A 193 1.47 -0.64 41.65
C GLU A 193 2.36 -1.52 40.76
N GLN A 194 1.78 -2.30 39.85
CA GLN A 194 2.51 -3.15 38.90
C GLN A 194 3.04 -2.39 37.68
N PHE A 195 2.42 -1.28 37.29
CA PHE A 195 2.76 -0.54 36.09
C PHE A 195 4.24 -0.09 36.07
N GLN A 196 4.88 -0.17 34.90
CA GLN A 196 6.25 0.29 34.69
C GLN A 196 6.37 1.27 33.53
N ASP A 197 5.76 0.96 32.39
CA ASP A 197 5.83 1.81 31.20
C ASP A 197 4.67 1.50 30.25
N MET A 198 4.34 2.43 29.37
CA MET A 198 3.34 2.30 28.31
C MET A 198 3.94 2.79 26.99
N PHE A 199 3.62 2.15 25.88
CA PHE A 199 3.92 2.69 24.55
C PHE A 199 2.71 2.55 23.65
N ALA A 200 2.22 3.68 23.16
CA ALA A 200 1.06 3.76 22.29
C ALA A 200 1.50 4.14 20.87
N TRP A 201 0.88 3.53 19.87
CA TRP A 201 1.17 3.79 18.47
C TRP A 201 -0.11 3.88 17.66
N ASP A 202 -0.27 4.99 16.95
CA ASP A 202 -1.37 5.25 16.02
C ASP A 202 -0.85 5.26 14.58
N TRP A 203 -1.28 4.28 13.80
CA TRP A 203 -0.89 4.14 12.40
C TRP A 203 -1.50 5.22 11.50
N THR A 204 -2.63 5.79 11.91
CA THR A 204 -3.43 6.78 11.16
C THR A 204 -2.68 8.10 11.05
N HIS A 205 -2.10 8.56 12.15
CA HIS A 205 -1.38 9.84 12.23
C HIS A 205 0.12 9.70 11.99
N HIS A 206 0.62 8.49 11.74
CA HIS A 206 2.02 8.29 11.41
C HIS A 206 2.32 8.74 9.96
N PRO A 207 3.27 9.67 9.73
CA PRO A 207 3.44 10.36 8.46
C PRO A 207 3.89 9.47 7.30
N TYR A 208 4.47 8.31 7.57
CA TYR A 208 4.94 7.36 6.55
C TYR A 208 4.00 6.18 6.32
N SER A 209 2.83 6.17 6.96
CA SER A 209 1.81 5.14 6.73
C SER A 209 0.42 5.72 6.45
N MET A 210 0.07 6.84 7.11
CA MET A 210 -1.20 7.57 6.91
C MET A 210 -2.43 6.65 6.95
N GLY A 211 -2.41 5.67 7.86
CA GLY A 211 -3.33 4.53 7.91
C GLY A 211 -2.60 3.25 8.27
N ALA A 212 -3.35 2.20 8.63
CA ALA A 212 -2.79 0.93 9.07
C ALA A 212 -2.62 -0.10 7.95
N PHE A 213 -3.69 -0.35 7.19
CA PHE A 213 -3.74 -1.36 6.12
C PHE A 213 -4.99 -1.14 5.24
N GLY A 214 -5.02 -1.76 4.06
CA GLY A 214 -6.15 -1.68 3.14
C GLY A 214 -7.45 -2.13 3.80
N LEU A 215 -8.49 -1.29 3.76
CA LEU A 215 -9.82 -1.61 4.27
C LEU A 215 -10.86 -1.07 3.30
N PHE A 216 -10.92 -1.69 2.13
CA PHE A 216 -11.70 -1.20 0.99
C PHE A 216 -13.19 -1.07 1.32
N GLY A 217 -13.76 0.06 0.89
CA GLY A 217 -15.19 0.27 0.91
C GLY A 217 -15.92 -0.54 -0.17
N PRO A 218 -17.26 -0.44 -0.23
CA PRO A 218 -18.05 -1.03 -1.31
C PRO A 218 -17.51 -0.64 -2.68
N SER A 219 -17.50 -1.60 -3.62
CA SER A 219 -17.03 -1.46 -5.01
C SER A 219 -15.55 -1.12 -5.23
N GLN A 220 -14.79 -0.71 -4.20
CA GLN A 220 -13.39 -0.32 -4.37
C GLN A 220 -12.49 -1.47 -4.87
N PHE A 221 -12.83 -2.72 -4.58
CA PHE A 221 -12.11 -3.87 -5.14
C PHE A 221 -12.34 -4.06 -6.65
N ASP A 222 -13.51 -3.66 -7.17
CA ASP A 222 -13.78 -3.79 -8.61
C ASP A 222 -13.15 -2.64 -9.39
N GLU A 223 -13.23 -1.43 -8.84
CA GLU A 223 -12.78 -0.20 -9.51
C GLU A 223 -11.32 0.13 -9.19
N PHE A 224 -11.01 0.36 -7.91
CA PHE A 224 -9.75 0.95 -7.49
C PHE A 224 -8.61 -0.05 -7.53
N TYR A 225 -8.89 -1.32 -7.20
CA TYR A 225 -7.89 -2.38 -7.33
C TYR A 225 -7.39 -2.52 -8.77
N ARG A 226 -8.30 -2.55 -9.75
CA ARG A 226 -7.94 -2.65 -11.16
C ARG A 226 -7.08 -1.45 -11.58
N ALA A 227 -7.51 -0.25 -11.23
CA ALA A 227 -6.77 0.97 -11.55
C ALA A 227 -5.36 1.00 -10.93
N LEU A 228 -5.23 0.76 -9.62
CA LEU A 228 -3.94 0.84 -8.89
C LEU A 228 -2.96 -0.28 -9.24
N THR A 229 -3.42 -1.36 -9.87
CA THR A 229 -2.56 -2.47 -10.28
C THR A 229 -2.03 -2.31 -11.70
N ARG A 230 -2.58 -1.37 -12.49
CA ARG A 230 -2.00 -0.95 -13.76
C ARG A 230 -0.73 -0.13 -13.52
N PRO A 231 0.35 -0.37 -14.28
CA PRO A 231 1.50 0.52 -14.25
C PRO A 231 1.15 1.85 -14.94
N ALA A 232 1.99 2.85 -14.74
CA ALA A 232 1.90 4.17 -15.33
C ALA A 232 3.21 4.49 -16.09
N ALA A 233 3.32 5.69 -16.67
CA ALA A 233 4.50 6.13 -17.40
C ALA A 233 4.96 5.08 -18.45
N GLU A 234 4.04 4.65 -19.32
CA GLU A 234 4.27 3.63 -20.36
C GLU A 234 4.84 2.30 -19.84
N GLY A 235 4.52 1.95 -18.59
CA GLY A 235 5.01 0.71 -18.00
C GLY A 235 6.32 0.85 -17.23
N HIS A 236 6.84 2.07 -17.04
CA HIS A 236 8.06 2.33 -16.27
C HIS A 236 7.79 2.63 -14.79
N LEU A 237 6.55 2.95 -14.42
CA LEU A 237 6.16 3.25 -13.04
C LEU A 237 5.17 2.19 -12.51
N HIS A 238 5.48 1.56 -11.38
CA HIS A 238 4.66 0.51 -10.78
C HIS A 238 4.27 0.82 -9.34
N PHE A 239 3.09 0.36 -8.93
CA PHE A 239 2.59 0.49 -7.57
C PHE A 239 2.39 -0.90 -6.93
N ILE A 240 3.03 -1.09 -5.78
CA ILE A 240 2.94 -2.31 -4.97
C ILE A 240 2.70 -1.95 -3.51
N GLY A 241 2.33 -2.95 -2.72
CA GLY A 241 2.02 -2.81 -1.31
C GLY A 241 0.83 -3.66 -0.94
N GLU A 242 0.65 -3.88 0.35
CA GLU A 242 -0.46 -4.70 0.86
C GLU A 242 -1.82 -4.16 0.40
N THR A 243 -2.03 -2.84 0.38
CA THR A 243 -3.29 -2.20 -0.05
C THR A 243 -3.53 -2.32 -1.57
N ILE A 244 -2.50 -2.74 -2.31
CA ILE A 244 -2.54 -2.98 -3.76
C ILE A 244 -2.37 -4.49 -3.99
N SER A 245 -3.02 -5.31 -3.17
CA SER A 245 -3.07 -6.78 -3.25
C SER A 245 -4.49 -7.30 -2.99
N THR A 246 -4.72 -8.60 -3.14
CA THR A 246 -6.00 -9.20 -2.71
C THR A 246 -6.04 -9.57 -1.23
N THR A 247 -4.90 -9.48 -0.53
CA THR A 247 -4.70 -10.01 0.82
C THR A 247 -4.41 -8.89 1.82
N HIS A 248 -5.39 -8.02 2.03
CA HIS A 248 -5.23 -6.85 2.91
C HIS A 248 -5.00 -7.20 4.39
N GLY A 249 -4.24 -6.38 5.11
CA GLY A 249 -3.86 -6.53 6.52
C GLY A 249 -2.67 -7.44 6.77
N TRP A 250 -2.10 -8.06 5.73
CA TRP A 250 -1.09 -9.10 5.86
C TRP A 250 0.17 -8.84 5.05
N VAL A 251 1.30 -9.32 5.57
CA VAL A 251 2.58 -9.37 4.84
C VAL A 251 2.45 -10.18 3.55
N ALA A 252 1.59 -11.20 3.53
CA ALA A 252 1.32 -12.00 2.33
C ALA A 252 0.85 -11.13 1.15
N GLY A 253 0.00 -10.13 1.40
CA GLY A 253 -0.44 -9.20 0.36
C GLY A 253 0.69 -8.32 -0.17
N ALA A 254 1.59 -7.85 0.72
CA ALA A 254 2.78 -7.13 0.30
C ALA A 254 3.68 -7.99 -0.60
N LEU A 255 3.89 -9.27 -0.25
CA LEU A 255 4.69 -10.20 -1.06
C LEU A 255 4.02 -10.52 -2.41
N GLU A 256 2.72 -10.76 -2.43
CA GLU A 256 1.91 -10.98 -3.65
C GLU A 256 2.05 -9.79 -4.62
N SER A 257 1.88 -8.57 -4.10
CA SER A 257 2.01 -7.35 -4.91
C SER A 257 3.44 -7.13 -5.41
N ALA A 258 4.45 -7.48 -4.62
CA ALA A 258 5.86 -7.36 -5.01
C ALA A 258 6.21 -8.32 -6.15
N GLU A 259 5.74 -9.58 -6.07
CA GLU A 259 5.87 -10.55 -7.17
C GLU A 259 5.22 -10.01 -8.45
N ARG A 260 4.00 -9.48 -8.35
CA ARG A 260 3.30 -8.85 -9.49
C ARG A 260 4.10 -7.70 -10.09
N GLY A 261 4.56 -6.74 -9.27
CA GLY A 261 5.25 -5.54 -9.75
C GLY A 261 6.58 -5.85 -10.44
N VAL A 262 7.39 -6.76 -9.87
CA VAL A 262 8.64 -7.22 -10.50
C VAL A 262 8.34 -7.94 -11.82
N TYR A 263 7.30 -8.77 -11.86
CA TYR A 263 6.91 -9.45 -13.10
C TYR A 263 6.44 -8.48 -14.19
N GLN A 264 5.63 -7.48 -13.84
CA GLN A 264 5.21 -6.41 -14.76
C GLN A 264 6.42 -5.67 -15.33
N MET A 265 7.34 -5.23 -14.48
CA MET A 265 8.59 -4.55 -14.87
C MET A 265 9.39 -5.40 -15.87
N LEU A 266 9.63 -6.68 -15.56
CA LEU A 266 10.41 -7.56 -16.43
C LEU A 266 9.72 -7.84 -17.78
N LYS A 267 8.40 -7.98 -17.80
CA LYS A 267 7.65 -8.24 -19.05
C LYS A 267 7.57 -7.00 -19.93
N LEU A 268 7.27 -5.83 -19.36
CA LEU A 268 7.21 -4.57 -20.09
C LEU A 268 8.57 -4.17 -20.65
N HIS A 269 9.64 -4.36 -19.87
CA HIS A 269 11.00 -4.17 -20.37
C HIS A 269 11.34 -5.10 -21.55
N LYS A 270 10.94 -6.38 -21.49
CA LYS A 270 11.12 -7.33 -22.61
C LYS A 270 10.28 -6.96 -23.84
N MET A 271 9.07 -6.43 -23.66
CA MET A 271 8.22 -5.98 -24.78
C MET A 271 8.76 -4.71 -25.44
N SER A 272 9.27 -3.76 -24.65
CA SER A 272 9.93 -2.54 -25.15
C SER A 272 11.22 -2.85 -25.95
N THR A 273 11.93 -3.91 -25.59
CA THR A 273 13.22 -4.29 -26.21
C THR A 273 13.12 -5.34 -27.33
N SER A 274 11.97 -6.00 -27.52
CA SER A 274 11.75 -7.05 -28.52
C SER A 274 10.85 -6.56 -29.67
N LYS A 275 11.28 -6.75 -30.92
CA LYS A 275 10.52 -6.34 -32.14
C LYS A 275 9.09 -6.91 -32.16
N LYS A 276 8.17 -6.11 -32.72
CA LYS A 276 6.68 -6.19 -32.85
C LYS A 276 5.94 -7.55 -32.91
N ASP A 277 6.58 -8.70 -33.04
CA ASP A 277 5.91 -10.00 -33.22
C ASP A 277 5.74 -10.82 -31.91
N TYR A 278 6.29 -10.35 -30.79
CA TYR A 278 6.39 -11.17 -29.55
C TYR A 278 5.08 -11.29 -28.74
N CYS A 279 4.13 -10.37 -28.92
CA CYS A 279 2.87 -10.36 -28.15
C CYS A 279 2.05 -11.66 -28.28
N HIS A 280 2.22 -12.42 -29.36
CA HIS A 280 1.46 -13.65 -29.60
C HIS A 280 1.95 -14.88 -28.79
N ASN A 281 3.22 -14.90 -28.35
CA ASN A 281 3.84 -16.08 -27.72
C ASN A 281 3.97 -16.00 -26.19
N ALA A 282 3.78 -14.82 -25.59
CA ALA A 282 3.98 -14.63 -24.14
C ALA A 282 3.07 -15.49 -23.25
N VAL A 283 1.87 -15.85 -23.73
CA VAL A 283 0.92 -16.75 -23.03
C VAL A 283 1.36 -18.21 -23.11
N LYS A 284 2.04 -18.60 -24.19
CA LYS A 284 2.53 -19.96 -24.43
C LYS A 284 3.82 -20.22 -23.64
N ASP A 285 4.78 -19.30 -23.72
CA ASP A 285 6.04 -19.36 -22.96
C ASP A 285 5.79 -19.44 -21.44
N PHE A 286 4.72 -18.78 -20.99
CA PHE A 286 4.26 -18.82 -19.60
C PHE A 286 3.59 -20.14 -19.16
N LYS A 287 2.99 -20.88 -20.10
CA LYS A 287 2.52 -22.25 -19.84
C LYS A 287 3.70 -23.21 -19.70
N ASP A 288 4.77 -22.93 -20.43
CA ASP A 288 5.94 -23.80 -20.54
C ASP A 288 6.98 -23.56 -19.43
N GLU A 289 7.12 -22.32 -18.90
CA GLU A 289 8.05 -21.96 -17.80
C GLU A 289 7.54 -22.30 -16.37
N TRP A 290 6.39 -22.96 -16.24
CA TRP A 290 5.78 -23.23 -14.95
C TRP A 290 6.49 -24.33 -14.14
N SER A 291 7.00 -23.99 -12.94
CA SER A 291 7.51 -24.95 -11.93
C SER A 291 6.82 -24.75 -10.55
N PRO A 292 6.52 -25.83 -9.79
CA PRO A 292 5.35 -25.85 -8.91
C PRO A 292 5.68 -25.75 -7.41
N VAL A 293 6.40 -24.72 -6.95
CA VAL A 293 6.62 -24.54 -5.50
C VAL A 293 6.35 -23.10 -5.06
N LEU A 294 5.12 -22.88 -4.58
CA LEU A 294 4.71 -22.09 -3.40
C LEU A 294 3.22 -21.71 -3.54
N GLY A 295 2.44 -22.05 -2.51
CA GLY A 295 0.98 -22.07 -2.49
C GLY A 295 0.33 -20.74 -2.13
N VAL A 296 0.27 -19.83 -3.10
CA VAL A 296 -0.75 -18.76 -3.18
C VAL A 296 -1.54 -19.03 -4.47
N ASN A 297 -2.86 -18.83 -4.48
CA ASN A 297 -3.75 -19.24 -5.59
C ASN A 297 -3.40 -18.51 -6.90
N LYS A 298 -2.44 -19.06 -7.65
CA LYS A 298 -1.77 -18.46 -8.82
C LYS A 298 -2.72 -18.13 -9.97
N VAL A 299 -3.88 -18.79 -10.06
CA VAL A 299 -4.88 -18.49 -11.10
C VAL A 299 -5.40 -17.07 -10.94
N GLN A 300 -5.64 -16.62 -9.70
CA GLN A 300 -6.14 -15.27 -9.42
C GLN A 300 -5.08 -14.20 -9.72
N LEU A 301 -3.82 -14.43 -9.30
CA LEU A 301 -2.70 -13.52 -9.60
C LEU A 301 -2.47 -13.37 -11.11
N LYS A 302 -2.54 -14.49 -11.85
CA LYS A 302 -2.37 -14.53 -13.31
C LYS A 302 -3.55 -13.88 -14.05
N LEU A 303 -4.78 -14.09 -13.60
CA LEU A 303 -5.96 -13.43 -14.17
C LEU A 303 -5.88 -11.91 -13.98
N GLN A 304 -5.46 -11.48 -12.80
CA GLN A 304 -5.27 -10.07 -12.48
C GLN A 304 -4.17 -9.43 -13.35
N LEU A 305 -3.06 -10.14 -13.58
CA LEU A 305 -2.00 -9.70 -14.49
C LEU A 305 -2.51 -9.55 -15.94
N CYS A 306 -3.28 -10.53 -16.44
CA CYS A 306 -3.84 -10.48 -17.79
C CYS A 306 -4.83 -9.32 -17.97
N ILE A 307 -5.68 -9.07 -16.96
CA ILE A 307 -6.62 -7.94 -16.97
C ILE A 307 -5.86 -6.61 -16.95
N SER A 308 -4.85 -6.48 -16.08
CA SER A 308 -4.02 -5.28 -15.97
C SER A 308 -3.28 -4.94 -17.27
N LEU A 309 -2.65 -5.94 -17.90
CA LEU A 309 -1.95 -5.77 -19.19
C LEU A 309 -2.91 -5.43 -20.33
N LYS A 310 -4.09 -6.08 -20.38
CA LYS A 310 -5.06 -5.85 -21.45
C LYS A 310 -5.68 -4.45 -21.38
N LEU A 311 -6.06 -4.00 -20.18
CA LEU A 311 -6.58 -2.65 -19.94
C LEU A 311 -5.55 -1.57 -20.31
N GLN A 312 -4.26 -1.83 -20.07
CA GLN A 312 -3.20 -0.91 -20.46
C GLN A 312 -3.04 -0.83 -21.98
N ILE A 313 -3.12 -1.95 -22.69
CA ILE A 313 -3.01 -1.96 -24.17
C ILE A 313 -4.20 -1.22 -24.82
N GLU A 314 -5.41 -1.42 -24.30
CA GLU A 314 -6.64 -0.78 -24.82
C GLU A 314 -6.58 0.76 -24.68
N GLU A 315 -6.22 1.29 -23.50
CA GLU A 315 -6.18 2.75 -23.26
C GLU A 315 -5.02 3.47 -24.00
N PHE A 316 -3.87 2.83 -24.21
CA PHE A 316 -2.73 3.47 -24.90
C PHE A 316 -2.84 3.40 -26.43
N HIS A 317 -3.60 2.46 -26.99
CA HIS A 317 -3.84 2.41 -28.45
C HIS A 317 -5.03 3.28 -28.90
N GLU A 318 -6.05 3.52 -28.05
CA GLU A 318 -7.14 4.46 -28.38
C GLU A 318 -6.64 5.91 -28.53
N LEU A 319 -5.57 6.30 -27.81
CA LEU A 319 -4.96 7.62 -27.92
C LEU A 319 -4.16 7.84 -29.22
N GLU A 320 -3.72 6.78 -29.90
CA GLU A 320 -3.05 6.89 -31.21
C GLU A 320 -4.06 7.01 -32.37
N GLU A 321 -5.30 6.53 -32.20
CA GLU A 321 -6.34 6.60 -33.23
C GLU A 321 -7.07 7.96 -33.26
N GLU A 322 -7.14 8.71 -32.14
CA GLU A 322 -7.76 10.05 -32.12
C GLU A 322 -6.90 11.16 -32.78
N GLU A 323 -5.60 10.94 -33.01
CA GLU A 323 -4.70 11.97 -33.59
C GLU A 323 -4.44 11.83 -35.10
N GLY A 324 -5.17 10.98 -35.85
CA GLY A 324 -4.83 10.72 -37.25
C GLY A 324 -5.98 10.42 -38.22
N GLU A 325 -6.59 11.46 -38.80
CA GLU A 325 -6.80 11.62 -40.26
C GLU A 325 -7.41 12.99 -40.60
N PRO A 326 -6.85 13.78 -41.55
CA PRO A 326 -7.53 14.97 -42.07
C PRO A 326 -8.58 14.55 -43.10
N GLU A 327 -9.83 15.01 -42.92
CA GLU A 327 -10.94 14.84 -43.86
C GLU A 327 -10.53 15.23 -45.28
N ARG A 328 -10.55 14.27 -46.20
CA ARG A 328 -10.57 14.56 -47.64
C ARG A 328 -12.02 14.77 -48.06
N GLU A 329 -12.37 16.01 -48.34
CA GLU A 329 -13.58 16.36 -49.07
C GLU A 329 -13.66 15.55 -50.38
N ARG A 330 -14.74 14.78 -50.54
CA ARG A 330 -15.23 14.32 -51.84
C ARG A 330 -16.57 15.00 -52.05
N GLU A 331 -16.60 15.92 -53.01
CA GLU A 331 -17.81 16.55 -53.52
C GLU A 331 -18.79 15.48 -54.05
N GLU A 332 -20.05 15.68 -53.69
CA GLU A 332 -21.22 14.89 -54.07
C GLU A 332 -21.61 15.15 -55.53
N GLU A 333 -21.82 14.09 -56.31
CA GLU A 333 -22.68 14.14 -57.50
C GLU A 333 -24.11 13.79 -57.06
N GLU A 334 -24.98 14.79 -57.02
CA GLU A 334 -26.42 14.65 -56.84
C GLU A 334 -27.04 13.93 -58.05
N GLY A 335 -27.83 12.88 -57.78
CA GLY A 335 -28.67 12.23 -58.77
C GLY A 335 -29.84 11.51 -58.09
N GLU A 336 -31.05 11.94 -58.45
CA GLU A 336 -32.35 11.29 -58.23
C GLU A 336 -32.91 11.44 -56.80
N GLY A 337 -34.12 11.95 -56.56
CA GLY A 337 -35.32 11.90 -57.37
C GLY A 337 -36.42 11.22 -56.55
N GLU A 338 -37.55 11.91 -56.42
CA GLU A 338 -38.86 11.40 -55.98
C GLU A 338 -39.10 11.24 -54.46
N GLY A 339 -39.74 12.29 -53.90
CA GLY A 339 -40.64 12.16 -52.77
C GLY A 339 -42.08 12.30 -53.24
N GLU A 340 -42.90 11.28 -52.97
CA GLU A 340 -44.34 11.42 -52.81
C GLU A 340 -44.72 10.83 -51.46
N GLY A 341 -45.43 11.64 -50.66
CA GLY A 341 -45.97 11.25 -49.38
C GLY A 341 -47.50 11.27 -49.41
N GLU A 342 -48.10 10.32 -48.70
CA GLU A 342 -49.47 10.30 -48.15
C GLU A 342 -49.42 9.22 -47.05
N GLY A 343 -49.96 9.30 -45.83
CA GLY A 343 -50.78 10.26 -45.11
C GLY A 343 -51.20 9.66 -43.74
N SER A 344 -51.98 10.41 -42.96
CA SER A 344 -52.56 10.15 -41.62
C SER A 344 -51.61 10.43 -40.43
N LEU A 345 -51.91 11.27 -39.44
CA LEU A 345 -53.14 11.97 -38.99
C LEU A 345 -52.75 13.28 -38.30
#